data_AF-A0A2M6YAE4-F1
#
_entry.id   AF-A0A2M6YAE4-F1
#
_cell.length_a   1.000
_cell.length_b   1.000
_cell.length_c   1.000
_cell.angle_alpha   90.00
_cell.angle_beta   90.00
_cell.angle_gamma   90.00
#
_symmetry.space_group_name_H-M   'P 1'
#
loop_
_entity.id
_entity.type
_entity.pdbx_description
1 polymer ?
#
loop_
_entity_poly.entity_id
_entity_poly.type
_entity_poly.pdbx_seq_one_letter_code
_entity_poly.pdbx_strand_id
1 'polypeptide(L)' 'MKNIIITGFSGTGKSQVAREVAKWLNWNFVDTDDEIIKLVGKP' A
#
# COMPACT_ATOMS: atom_id res chain seq x y z
N MET A 1 11.00 -8.88 10.58
CA MET A 1 10.30 -8.86 9.27
C MET A 1 10.76 -7.62 8.50
N LYS A 2 10.90 -7.68 7.17
CA LYS A 2 11.33 -6.54 6.32
C LYS A 2 10.15 -6.08 5.47
N ASN A 3 9.87 -4.78 5.46
CA ASN A 3 8.82 -4.15 4.65
C ASN A 3 9.45 -3.10 3.72
N ILE A 4 8.83 -2.88 2.57
CA ILE A 4 9.11 -1.74 1.69
C ILE A 4 7.98 -0.73 1.88
N ILE A 5 8.31 0.50 2.24
CA ILE A 5 7.34 1.59 2.42
C ILE A 5 7.47 2.55 1.25
N ILE A 6 6.37 2.77 0.52
CA ILE A 6 6.31 3.73 -0.58
C ILE A 6 5.59 4.98 -0.07
N THR A 7 6.31 6.11 -0.04
CA THR A 7 5.81 7.41 0.45
C THR A 7 5.80 8.47 -0.66
N GLY A 8 5.13 9.59 -0.43
CA GLY A 8 4.99 10.71 -1.35
C GLY A 8 3.59 11.33 -1.35
N PHE A 9 3.42 12.45 -2.06
CA PHE A 9 2.14 13.15 -2.15
C PHE A 9 1.04 12.33 -2.85
N SER A 10 -0.22 12.70 -2.66
CA SER A 10 -1.35 12.08 -3.38
C SER A 10 -1.22 12.29 -4.89
N GLY A 11 -1.70 11.34 -5.70
CA GLY A 11 -1.65 11.41 -7.17
C GLY A 11 -0.29 11.12 -7.82
N THR A 12 0.79 10.86 -7.06
CA THR A 12 2.14 10.58 -7.62
C THR A 12 2.37 9.12 -8.05
N GLY A 13 1.34 8.27 -8.03
CA GLY A 13 1.43 6.87 -8.49
C GLY A 13 1.90 5.85 -7.45
N LYS A 14 1.96 6.21 -6.15
CA LYS A 14 2.42 5.32 -5.06
C LYS A 14 1.76 3.93 -5.07
N SER A 15 0.44 3.85 -5.06
CA SER A 15 -0.27 2.57 -5.01
C SER A 15 -0.06 1.74 -6.28
N GLN A 16 0.17 2.38 -7.44
CA GLN A 16 0.50 1.67 -8.67
C GLN A 16 1.91 1.06 -8.60
N VAL A 17 2.91 1.83 -8.18
CA VAL A 17 4.28 1.32 -7.99
C VAL A 17 4.32 0.22 -6.94
N ALA A 18 3.63 0.40 -5.82
CA ALA A 18 3.58 -0.57 -4.73
C ALA A 18 2.99 -1.92 -5.16
N ARG A 19 1.93 -1.92 -5.98
CA ARG A 19 1.34 -3.13 -6.55
C ARG A 19 2.32 -3.89 -7.46
N GLU A 20 3.03 -3.18 -8.33
CA GLU A 20 4.02 -3.82 -9.21
C GLU A 20 5.23 -4.37 -8.43
N VAL A 21 5.73 -3.62 -7.44
CA VAL A 21 6.81 -4.09 -6.56
C VAL A 21 6.39 -5.35 -5.78
N ALA A 22 5.18 -5.35 -5.20
CA ALA A 22 4.65 -6.50 -4.48
C ALA A 22 4.52 -7.73 -5.40
N LYS A 23 3.99 -7.53 -6.62
CA LYS A 23 3.88 -8.59 -7.63
C LYS A 23 5.24 -9.18 -8.01
N TRP A 24 6.25 -8.35 -8.24
CA TRP A 24 7.59 -8.80 -8.65
C TRP A 24 8.32 -9.55 -7.54
N LEU A 25 8.10 -9.16 -6.28
CA LEU A 25 8.71 -9.80 -5.11
C LEU A 25 7.88 -10.99 -4.58
N ASN A 26 6.70 -11.25 -5.14
CA ASN A 26 5.71 -12.18 -4.59
C ASN A 26 5.37 -11.86 -3.12
N TRP A 27 5.19 -10.57 -2.82
CA TRP A 27 4.84 -10.06 -1.50
C TRP A 27 3.38 -9.60 -1.47
N ASN A 28 2.83 -9.49 -0.27
CA ASN A 28 1.52 -8.89 -0.07
C ASN A 28 1.59 -7.38 -0.28
N PHE A 29 0.63 -6.83 -1.03
CA PHE A 29 0.38 -5.40 -1.11
C PHE A 29 -0.56 -4.97 0.03
N VAL A 30 -0.22 -3.87 0.69
CA VAL A 30 -1.05 -3.25 1.75
C VAL A 30 -1.13 -1.76 1.46
N ASP A 31 -2.35 -1.22 1.36
CA ASP A 31 -2.60 0.22 1.31
C ASP A 31 -2.97 0.70 2.71
N THR A 32 -2.25 1.69 3.23
CA THR A 32 -2.45 2.15 4.62
C THR A 32 -3.79 2.84 4.80
N ASP A 33 -4.32 3.49 3.77
CA ASP A 33 -5.61 4.18 3.86
C ASP A 33 -6.74 3.14 4.00
N ASP A 34 -6.68 2.05 3.23
CA ASP A 34 -7.62 0.93 3.33
C ASP A 34 -7.57 0.25 4.71
N GLU A 35 -6.37 0.08 5.28
CA GLU A 35 -6.22 -0.49 6.63
C GLU A 35 -6.81 0.43 7.71
N ILE A 36 -6.69 1.75 7.57
CA ILE A 36 -7.34 2.69 8.48
C ILE A 36 -8.86 2.58 8.36
N ILE A 37 -9.42 2.51 7.15
CA ILE A 37 -10.87 2.35 6.92
C ILE A 37 -11.38 1.08 7.61
N LYS A 38 -10.70 -0.05 7.39
CA LYS A 38 -11.03 -1.33 8.04
C LYS A 38 -11.00 -1.24 9.56
N LEU A 39 -9.97 -0.60 10.12
CA LEU A 39 -9.81 -0.44 11.57
C LEU A 39 -10.87 0.47 12.19
N VAL A 40 -11.26 1.53 11.48
CA VAL A 40 -12.26 2.50 11.97
C VAL A 40 -13.68 1.96 11.82
N GLY A 41 -13.89 0.92 11.01
CA GLY A 41 -15.21 0.28 10.83
C GLY A 41 -16.23 1.19 10.12
N LYS A 42 -15.74 2.14 9.32
CA LYS A 42 -16.60 3.00 8.49
C LYS A 42 -16.66 2.43 7.07
N PRO A 43 -17.85 2.40 6.43
CA PRO A 43 -18.02 1.93 5.06
C PRO A 43 -17.34 2.87 4.06
#